data_AF-A0A258XB41-F1
#
_entry.id   AF-A0A258XB41-F1
#
_cell.length_a   1.000
_cell.length_b   1.000
_cell.length_c   1.000
_cell.angle_alpha   90.00
_cell.angle_beta   90.00
_cell.angle_gamma   90.00
#
_symmetry.space_group_name_H-M   'P 1'
#
loop_
_entity.id
_entity.type
_entity.pdbx_description
1 polymer ?
#
loop_
_entity_poly.entity_id
_entity_poly.type
_entity_poly.pdbx_seq_one_letter_code
_entity_poly.pdbx_strand_id
1 'polypeptide(L)'
;GRFQRKHVVGAVALLASAVIVWFLRPPLTSIESRARELMETPAQGASSAAADGPTLAAAQPGTGKLICVLDPQRSRVTVSDITDVPIEWTESGCMNGKTQYGAAQDGWSRILVPNGEEAVSVNSYDPATQTYTVERFLVDLQTMTAARAERAKLNAPACGAGEEAARQFGQNQQAIKALLPPEPNERMRYNCQSAG
;
A
#
# COMPACT_ATOMS: atom_id res chain seq x y z
N GLY A 1 -5.56 42.50 36.18
CA GLY A 1 -6.34 41.25 36.13
C GLY A 1 -5.45 40.04 36.27
N ARG A 2 -5.61 39.27 37.36
CA ARG A 2 -4.80 38.06 37.67
C ARG A 2 -4.92 36.95 36.61
N PHE A 3 -5.95 36.99 35.78
CA PHE A 3 -6.24 36.02 34.69
C PHE A 3 -5.28 36.17 33.49
N GLN A 4 -5.06 37.41 33.02
CA GLN A 4 -4.16 37.70 31.89
C GLN A 4 -2.70 37.29 32.17
N ARG A 5 -2.21 37.50 33.40
CA ARG A 5 -0.85 37.06 33.82
C ARG A 5 -0.69 35.54 33.80
N LYS A 6 -1.74 34.76 34.07
CA LYS A 6 -1.68 33.29 34.05
C LYS A 6 -1.51 32.74 32.63
N HIS A 7 -2.18 33.34 31.64
CA HIS A 7 -2.04 32.93 30.23
C HIS A 7 -0.66 33.27 29.65
N VAL A 8 -0.11 34.43 30.00
CA VAL A 8 1.25 34.81 29.60
C VAL A 8 2.29 33.85 30.20
N VAL A 9 2.15 33.49 31.48
CA VAL A 9 3.04 32.51 32.12
C VAL A 9 2.92 31.12 31.49
N GLY A 10 1.70 30.67 31.17
CA GLY A 10 1.49 29.39 30.49
C GLY A 10 2.09 29.34 29.08
N ALA A 11 1.93 30.42 28.30
CA ALA A 11 2.51 30.51 26.96
C ALA A 11 4.05 30.52 26.98
N VAL A 12 4.65 31.25 27.93
CA VAL A 12 6.11 31.27 28.12
C VAL A 12 6.64 29.89 28.55
N ALA A 13 5.93 29.19 29.43
CA ALA A 13 6.31 27.84 29.85
C ALA A 13 6.27 26.83 28.68
N LEU A 14 5.27 26.93 27.79
CA LEU A 14 5.18 26.08 26.59
C LEU A 14 6.27 26.38 25.56
N LEU A 15 6.62 27.66 25.37
CA LEU A 15 7.70 28.04 24.46
C LEU A 15 9.06 27.57 25.01
N ALA A 16 9.28 27.71 26.32
CA ALA A 16 10.49 27.21 26.96
C ALA A 16 10.61 25.69 26.85
N SER A 17 9.53 24.93 27.05
CA SER A 17 9.58 23.47 26.91
C SER A 17 9.87 23.03 25.47
N ALA A 18 9.32 23.70 24.45
CA ALA A 18 9.61 23.41 23.06
C ALA A 18 11.10 23.60 22.71
N VAL A 19 11.71 24.69 23.20
CA VAL A 19 13.14 24.96 23.00
C VAL A 19 13.99 23.90 23.70
N ILE A 20 13.65 23.53 24.94
CA ILE A 20 14.36 22.49 25.70
C ILE A 20 14.28 21.15 24.95
N VAL A 21 13.10 20.74 24.50
CA VAL A 21 12.91 19.49 23.73
C VAL A 21 13.72 19.50 22.43
N TRP A 22 13.83 20.65 21.76
CA TRP A 22 14.61 20.77 20.54
C TRP A 22 16.11 20.52 20.77
N PHE A 23 16.67 21.05 21.86
CA PHE A 23 18.06 20.81 22.24
C PHE A 23 18.30 19.39 22.79
N LEU A 24 17.31 18.78 23.43
CA LEU A 24 17.38 17.40 23.92
C LEU A 24 17.05 16.35 22.84
N ARG A 25 16.74 16.77 21.61
CA ARG A 25 16.44 15.81 20.54
C ARG A 25 17.69 14.97 20.25
N PRO A 26 17.60 13.63 20.23
CA PRO A 26 18.74 12.78 19.86
C PRO A 26 19.26 13.12 18.44
N PRO A 27 20.57 13.03 18.20
CA PRO A 27 21.12 13.20 16.86
C PRO A 27 20.66 12.05 15.93
N LEU A 28 20.57 12.32 14.62
CA LEU A 28 20.09 11.36 13.62
C LEU A 28 20.91 10.05 13.58
N THR A 29 22.18 10.08 14.00
CA THR A 29 23.04 8.91 14.15
C THR A 29 22.51 7.89 15.17
N SER A 30 21.68 8.32 16.13
CA SER A 30 21.03 7.42 17.08
C SER A 30 19.93 6.56 16.45
N ILE A 31 19.42 6.95 15.28
CA ILE A 31 18.43 6.17 14.50
C ILE A 31 19.15 4.99 13.84
N GLU A 32 20.31 5.24 13.22
CA GLU A 32 21.13 4.21 12.58
C GLU A 32 21.65 3.18 13.59
N SER A 33 22.04 3.62 14.80
CA SER A 33 22.49 2.69 15.85
C SER A 33 21.36 1.80 16.37
N ARG A 34 20.15 2.36 16.57
CA ARG A 34 18.97 1.58 16.97
C ARG A 34 18.49 0.63 15.87
N ALA A 35 18.55 1.07 14.61
CA ALA A 35 18.25 0.21 13.47
C ALA A 35 19.25 -0.95 13.37
N ARG A 36 20.54 -0.69 13.60
CA ARG A 36 21.57 -1.72 13.65
C ARG A 36 21.37 -2.69 14.82
N GLU A 37 21.03 -2.20 16.01
CA GLU A 37 20.75 -3.05 17.18
C GLU A 37 19.53 -3.96 16.99
N LEU A 38 18.48 -3.46 16.31
CA LEU A 38 17.32 -4.28 15.93
C LEU A 38 17.65 -5.33 14.86
N MET A 39 18.60 -5.04 13.97
CA MET A 39 19.07 -6.00 12.96
C MET A 39 20.09 -7.01 13.52
N GLU A 40 20.82 -6.65 14.57
CA GLU A 40 21.88 -7.47 15.18
C GLU A 40 21.40 -8.31 16.36
N THR A 41 20.14 -8.19 16.80
CA THR A 41 19.58 -9.09 17.83
C THR A 41 19.41 -10.49 17.21
N PRO A 42 20.30 -11.46 17.51
CA PRO A 42 20.13 -12.80 16.99
C PRO A 42 18.98 -13.42 17.77
N ALA A 43 18.07 -14.10 17.09
CA ALA A 43 17.10 -14.98 17.73
C ALA A 43 17.86 -16.04 18.57
N GLN A 44 18.07 -15.73 19.85
CA GLN A 44 18.63 -16.67 20.83
C GLN A 44 17.53 -17.68 21.15
N GLY A 45 17.54 -18.76 20.36
CA GLY A 45 16.60 -19.85 20.49
C GLY A 45 16.82 -20.96 19.46
N ALA A 46 18.07 -21.23 19.07
CA ALA A 46 18.42 -22.42 18.30
C ALA A 46 19.06 -23.46 19.24
N SER A 47 18.22 -24.23 19.93
CA SER A 47 18.62 -25.52 20.47
C SER A 47 18.17 -26.60 19.52
N SER A 48 19.14 -27.38 19.06
CA SER A 48 19.01 -28.54 18.17
C SER A 48 18.02 -29.57 18.72
N ALA A 49 16.99 -29.87 17.94
CA ALA A 49 16.29 -31.14 17.99
C ALA A 49 15.90 -31.53 16.56
N ALA A 50 16.51 -32.60 16.07
CA ALA A 50 16.05 -33.29 14.88
C ALA A 50 14.67 -33.91 15.18
N ALA A 51 13.68 -33.55 14.39
CA ALA A 51 12.42 -34.28 14.26
C ALA A 51 11.83 -33.95 12.88
N ASP A 52 11.44 -35.00 12.16
CA ASP A 52 10.80 -34.96 10.84
C ASP A 52 9.69 -33.90 10.78
N GLY A 53 9.96 -32.82 10.04
CA GLY A 53 8.95 -31.81 9.72
C GLY A 53 8.15 -32.23 8.49
N PRO A 54 6.84 -31.94 8.42
CA PRO A 54 6.13 -32.02 7.15
C PRO A 54 6.86 -31.12 6.16
N THR A 55 7.07 -31.61 4.94
CA THR A 55 7.55 -30.80 3.81
C THR A 55 6.69 -29.54 3.72
N LEU A 56 7.20 -28.42 4.23
CA LEU A 56 6.69 -27.09 3.94
C LEU A 56 6.77 -26.97 2.42
N ALA A 57 5.62 -27.04 1.75
CA ALA A 57 5.53 -26.68 0.34
C ALA A 57 6.25 -25.34 0.19
N ALA A 58 7.26 -25.28 -0.68
CA ALA A 58 7.99 -24.06 -0.94
C ALA A 58 6.97 -22.96 -1.25
N ALA A 59 6.96 -21.88 -0.48
CA ALA A 59 6.05 -20.77 -0.72
C ALA A 59 6.23 -20.31 -2.17
N GLN A 60 5.13 -20.29 -2.93
CA GLN A 60 5.18 -19.92 -4.33
C GLN A 60 5.64 -18.45 -4.40
N PRO A 61 6.72 -18.13 -5.14
CA PRO A 61 7.21 -16.75 -5.23
C PRO A 61 6.06 -15.83 -5.69
N GLY A 62 5.94 -14.67 -5.04
CA GLY A 62 4.87 -13.71 -5.32
C GLY A 62 3.54 -13.97 -4.64
N THR A 63 3.44 -14.93 -3.71
CA THR A 63 2.27 -15.14 -2.85
C THR A 63 2.62 -14.97 -1.37
N GLY A 64 1.61 -14.81 -0.52
CA GLY A 64 1.77 -14.58 0.92
C GLY A 64 2.11 -13.12 1.25
N LYS A 65 2.78 -12.92 2.39
CA LYS A 65 3.18 -11.59 2.87
C LYS A 65 4.39 -11.08 2.11
N LEU A 66 4.30 -9.88 1.59
CA LEU A 66 5.29 -9.24 0.75
C LEU A 66 5.50 -7.79 1.21
N ILE A 67 6.72 -7.30 1.01
CA ILE A 67 7.04 -5.88 1.07
C ILE A 67 7.37 -5.41 -0.34
N CYS A 68 6.63 -4.41 -0.82
CA CYS A 68 6.78 -3.85 -2.16
C CYS A 68 7.51 -2.52 -2.08
N VAL A 69 8.72 -2.47 -2.64
CA VAL A 69 9.60 -1.30 -2.63
C VAL A 69 9.49 -0.59 -3.98
N LEU A 70 9.34 0.74 -3.97
CA LEU A 70 9.20 1.52 -5.19
C LEU A 70 10.46 1.39 -6.07
N ASP A 71 10.24 1.19 -7.37
CA ASP A 71 11.27 1.30 -8.40
C ASP A 71 11.28 2.74 -8.96
N PRO A 72 12.23 3.59 -8.56
CA PRO A 72 12.25 4.99 -9.00
C PRO A 72 12.55 5.14 -10.48
N GLN A 73 13.22 4.18 -11.12
CA GLN A 73 13.59 4.26 -12.54
C GLN A 73 12.40 3.95 -13.46
N ARG A 74 11.44 3.15 -12.96
CA ARG A 74 10.21 2.81 -13.70
C ARG A 74 8.97 3.53 -13.20
N SER A 75 9.14 4.51 -12.31
CA SER A 75 8.05 5.26 -11.70
C SER A 75 8.06 6.74 -12.08
N ARG A 76 6.85 7.32 -12.21
CA ARG A 76 6.60 8.76 -12.26
C ARG A 76 5.67 9.09 -11.11
N VAL A 77 6.21 9.76 -10.10
CA VAL A 77 5.46 10.17 -8.90
C VAL A 77 5.47 11.70 -8.83
N THR A 78 4.33 12.29 -8.47
CA THR A 78 4.17 13.75 -8.37
C THR A 78 3.67 14.17 -7.01
N VAL A 79 2.59 13.55 -6.51
CA VAL A 79 1.93 13.92 -5.24
C VAL A 79 1.74 12.73 -4.29
N SER A 80 1.88 11.52 -4.79
CA SER A 80 1.70 10.30 -3.99
C SER A 80 2.89 10.02 -3.08
N ASP A 81 2.61 9.35 -1.97
CA ASP A 81 3.66 8.82 -1.09
C ASP A 81 4.39 7.64 -1.76
N ILE A 82 5.68 7.52 -1.47
CA ILE A 82 6.59 6.51 -2.03
C ILE A 82 7.07 5.50 -0.99
N THR A 83 6.39 5.44 0.16
CA THR A 83 6.65 4.47 1.21
C THR A 83 6.48 3.03 0.70
N ASP A 84 7.25 2.13 1.30
CA ASP A 84 7.14 0.71 1.02
C ASP A 84 5.73 0.20 1.36
N VAL A 85 5.17 -0.62 0.48
CA VAL A 85 3.79 -1.08 0.59
C VAL A 85 3.78 -2.53 1.07
N PRO A 86 3.38 -2.81 2.32
CA PRO A 86 3.17 -4.17 2.77
C PRO A 86 1.88 -4.72 2.17
N ILE A 87 1.95 -5.90 1.56
CA ILE A 87 0.82 -6.57 0.95
C ILE A 87 0.79 -8.03 1.38
N GLU A 88 -0.39 -8.62 1.43
CA GLU A 88 -0.59 -10.07 1.51
C GLU A 88 -1.42 -10.50 0.31
N TRP A 89 -0.87 -11.40 -0.51
CA TRP A 89 -1.47 -11.82 -1.76
C TRP A 89 -1.80 -13.30 -1.76
N THR A 90 -2.97 -13.66 -2.30
CA THR A 90 -3.35 -15.06 -2.54
C THR A 90 -3.41 -15.35 -4.04
N GLU A 91 -3.22 -16.62 -4.43
CA GLU A 91 -3.33 -17.05 -5.84
C GLU A 91 -4.71 -16.76 -6.45
N SER A 92 -5.75 -16.72 -5.60
CA SER A 92 -7.12 -16.35 -5.99
C SER A 92 -7.32 -14.85 -6.21
N GLY A 93 -6.27 -14.03 -6.11
CA GLY A 93 -6.33 -12.58 -6.32
C GLY A 93 -6.88 -11.78 -5.14
N CYS A 94 -6.82 -12.33 -3.93
CA CYS A 94 -7.21 -11.59 -2.74
C CYS A 94 -6.03 -10.78 -2.21
N MET A 95 -6.26 -9.48 -2.06
CA MET A 95 -5.34 -8.54 -1.45
C MET A 95 -5.71 -8.31 0.02
N ASN A 96 -4.74 -8.50 0.91
CA ASN A 96 -4.80 -8.26 2.35
C ASN A 96 -6.01 -8.92 3.04
N GLY A 97 -6.44 -10.09 2.53
CA GLY A 97 -7.58 -10.84 3.05
C GLY A 97 -8.94 -10.14 2.90
N LYS A 98 -9.01 -9.01 2.17
CA LYS A 98 -10.18 -8.10 2.19
C LYS A 98 -10.68 -7.70 0.81
N THR A 99 -9.77 -7.53 -0.14
CA THR A 99 -10.11 -6.94 -1.44
C THR A 99 -9.83 -7.93 -2.54
N GLN A 100 -10.89 -8.42 -3.18
CA GLN A 100 -10.77 -9.24 -4.38
C GLN A 100 -10.37 -8.36 -5.57
N TYR A 101 -9.27 -8.71 -6.22
CA TYR A 101 -8.88 -8.15 -7.51
C TYR A 101 -9.61 -8.91 -8.61
N GLY A 102 -9.92 -8.21 -9.70
CA GLY A 102 -10.49 -8.83 -10.90
C GLY A 102 -9.39 -9.45 -11.75
N ALA A 103 -9.65 -10.62 -12.33
CA ALA A 103 -8.77 -11.25 -13.29
C ALA A 103 -9.12 -10.77 -14.70
N ALA A 104 -8.12 -10.35 -15.46
CA ALA A 104 -8.24 -9.97 -16.87
C ALA A 104 -7.06 -10.53 -17.68
N GLN A 105 -7.07 -10.34 -19.00
CA GLN A 105 -6.01 -10.83 -19.88
C GLN A 105 -4.63 -10.22 -19.54
N ASP A 106 -4.62 -9.00 -19.00
CA ASP A 106 -3.44 -8.24 -18.58
C ASP A 106 -3.05 -8.48 -17.10
N GLY A 107 -3.69 -9.45 -16.43
CA GLY A 107 -3.38 -9.84 -15.06
C GLY A 107 -4.45 -9.43 -14.04
N TRP A 108 -4.04 -9.30 -12.78
CA TRP A 108 -4.94 -8.94 -11.68
C TRP A 108 -5.00 -7.44 -11.48
N SER A 109 -6.21 -6.88 -11.45
CA SER A 109 -6.39 -5.44 -11.23
C SER A 109 -7.64 -5.06 -10.43
N ARG A 110 -7.54 -3.91 -9.77
CA ARG A 110 -8.61 -3.28 -9.01
C ARG A 110 -8.67 -1.79 -9.35
N ILE A 111 -9.83 -1.33 -9.80
CA ILE A 111 -10.09 0.09 -10.03
C ILE A 111 -10.75 0.68 -8.79
N LEU A 112 -10.15 1.75 -8.26
CA LEU A 112 -10.62 2.49 -7.09
C LEU A 112 -11.11 3.86 -7.53
N VAL A 113 -12.38 4.14 -7.23
CA VAL A 113 -13.06 5.41 -7.49
C VAL A 113 -13.54 5.96 -6.15
N PRO A 114 -12.67 6.64 -5.37
CA PRO A 114 -13.02 7.18 -4.07
C PRO A 114 -14.01 8.35 -4.15
N ASN A 115 -14.76 8.55 -3.07
CA ASN A 115 -15.67 9.71 -2.94
C ASN A 115 -14.94 10.98 -2.45
N GLY A 116 -13.80 10.84 -1.76
CA GLY A 116 -13.07 11.93 -1.13
C GLY A 116 -11.86 12.44 -1.90
N GLU A 117 -11.57 11.87 -3.08
CA GLU A 117 -10.48 12.30 -3.95
C GLU A 117 -11.00 12.47 -5.38
N GLU A 118 -10.42 13.41 -6.13
CA GLU A 118 -10.67 13.63 -7.56
C GLU A 118 -9.63 12.89 -8.40
N ALA A 119 -9.41 11.62 -8.06
CA ALA A 119 -8.52 10.72 -8.78
C ALA A 119 -9.12 9.32 -8.86
N VAL A 120 -8.95 8.66 -10.00
CA VAL A 120 -9.21 7.23 -10.15
C VAL A 120 -7.88 6.50 -10.12
N SER A 121 -7.80 5.40 -9.37
CA SER A 121 -6.58 4.57 -9.33
C SER A 121 -6.85 3.20 -9.95
N VAL A 122 -5.90 2.72 -10.75
CA VAL A 122 -5.83 1.33 -11.19
C VAL A 122 -4.65 0.68 -10.48
N ASN A 123 -4.95 -0.26 -9.60
CA ASN A 123 -3.95 -1.02 -8.87
C ASN A 123 -3.86 -2.39 -9.50
N SER A 124 -2.65 -2.87 -9.81
CA SER A 124 -2.44 -4.19 -10.38
C SER A 124 -1.29 -4.92 -9.70
N TYR A 125 -1.39 -6.25 -9.67
CA TYR A 125 -0.33 -7.10 -9.15
C TYR A 125 -0.11 -8.29 -10.09
N ASP A 126 1.15 -8.49 -10.47
CA ASP A 126 1.60 -9.66 -11.21
C ASP A 126 2.42 -10.56 -10.26
N PRO A 127 1.89 -11.73 -9.85
CA PRO A 127 2.61 -12.67 -9.00
C PRO A 127 3.86 -13.25 -9.66
N ALA A 128 3.89 -13.39 -10.98
CA ALA A 128 5.00 -14.01 -11.70
C ALA A 128 6.23 -13.09 -11.72
N THR A 129 6.02 -11.78 -11.87
CA THR A 129 7.09 -10.78 -11.83
C THR A 129 7.22 -10.07 -10.48
N GLN A 130 6.39 -10.46 -9.51
CA GLN A 130 6.26 -9.82 -8.19
C GLN A 130 6.17 -8.30 -8.30
N THR A 131 5.41 -7.80 -9.27
CA THR A 131 5.31 -6.37 -9.56
C THR A 131 3.96 -5.84 -9.13
N TYR A 132 3.96 -4.90 -8.19
CA TYR A 132 2.77 -4.13 -7.84
C TYR A 132 2.82 -2.78 -8.57
N THR A 133 1.74 -2.39 -9.24
CA THR A 133 1.65 -1.11 -9.93
C THR A 133 0.44 -0.34 -9.45
N VAL A 134 0.62 0.95 -9.17
CA VAL A 134 -0.45 1.90 -8.88
C VAL A 134 -0.41 3.01 -9.94
N GLU A 135 -1.44 3.08 -10.76
CA GLU A 135 -1.63 4.14 -11.74
C GLU A 135 -2.71 5.09 -11.26
N ARG A 136 -2.42 6.39 -11.18
CA ARG A 136 -3.38 7.42 -10.76
C ARG A 136 -3.72 8.35 -11.91
N PHE A 137 -5.02 8.50 -12.14
CA PHE A 137 -5.61 9.34 -13.16
C PHE A 137 -6.31 10.51 -12.48
N LEU A 138 -5.77 11.71 -12.67
CA LEU A 138 -6.45 12.95 -12.34
C LEU A 138 -7.42 13.24 -13.48
N VAL A 139 -8.71 13.20 -13.17
CA VAL A 139 -9.77 13.32 -14.17
C VAL A 139 -10.60 14.57 -13.92
N ASP A 140 -11.28 15.06 -14.95
CA ASP A 140 -12.22 16.16 -14.78
C ASP A 140 -13.49 15.74 -14.02
N LEU A 141 -14.28 16.73 -13.61
CA LEU A 141 -15.51 16.52 -12.85
C LEU A 141 -16.49 15.60 -13.57
N GLN A 142 -16.66 15.77 -14.89
CA GLN A 142 -17.61 14.99 -15.67
C GLN A 142 -17.21 13.51 -15.71
N THR A 143 -15.95 13.25 -15.97
CA THR A 143 -15.35 11.91 -15.99
C THR A 143 -15.44 11.27 -14.60
N MET A 144 -15.16 12.03 -13.53
CA MET A 144 -15.26 11.50 -12.17
C MET A 144 -16.71 11.17 -11.78
N THR A 145 -17.68 12.02 -12.16
CA THR A 145 -19.10 11.72 -11.98
C THR A 145 -19.51 10.44 -12.70
N ALA A 146 -19.09 10.28 -13.97
CA ALA A 146 -19.36 9.06 -14.74
C ALA A 146 -18.69 7.83 -14.12
N ALA A 147 -17.43 7.93 -13.71
CA ALA A 147 -16.70 6.84 -13.06
C ALA A 147 -17.36 6.40 -11.74
N ARG A 148 -17.84 7.35 -10.92
CA ARG A 148 -18.59 7.08 -9.68
C ARG A 148 -19.92 6.39 -9.98
N ALA A 149 -20.63 6.81 -11.04
CA ALA A 149 -21.87 6.18 -11.47
C ALA A 149 -21.65 4.73 -11.96
N GLU A 150 -20.60 4.47 -12.75
CA GLU A 150 -20.24 3.10 -13.14
C GLU A 150 -19.81 2.26 -11.93
N ARG A 151 -18.99 2.82 -11.03
CA ARG A 151 -18.58 2.15 -9.79
C ARG A 151 -19.77 1.73 -8.94
N ALA A 152 -20.83 2.54 -8.87
CA ALA A 152 -22.03 2.22 -8.09
C ALA A 152 -22.77 0.96 -8.59
N LYS A 153 -22.58 0.58 -9.86
CA LYS A 153 -23.16 -0.64 -10.44
C LYS A 153 -22.36 -1.91 -10.10
N LEU A 154 -21.14 -1.74 -9.59
CA LEU A 154 -20.22 -2.85 -9.35
C LEU A 154 -20.38 -3.43 -7.95
N ASN A 155 -20.56 -4.75 -7.89
CA ASN A 155 -20.45 -5.54 -6.68
C ASN A 155 -19.13 -6.30 -6.70
N ALA A 156 -18.24 -5.97 -5.76
CA ALA A 156 -16.99 -6.71 -5.60
C ALA A 156 -17.29 -8.05 -4.91
N PRO A 157 -16.87 -9.19 -5.48
CA PRO A 157 -16.99 -10.47 -4.81
C PRO A 157 -16.13 -10.50 -3.53
N ALA A 158 -16.51 -11.34 -2.58
CA ALA A 158 -15.66 -11.65 -1.44
C ALA A 158 -14.37 -12.36 -1.90
N CYS A 159 -13.32 -12.27 -1.09
CA CYS A 159 -12.11 -13.03 -1.34
C CYS A 159 -12.40 -14.53 -1.38
N GLY A 160 -11.83 -15.23 -2.38
CA GLY A 160 -12.01 -16.67 -2.53
C GLY A 160 -13.36 -17.08 -3.13
N ALA A 161 -14.12 -16.16 -3.72
CA ALA A 161 -15.38 -16.46 -4.42
C ALA A 161 -15.22 -17.31 -5.71
N GLY A 162 -13.99 -17.70 -6.06
CA GLY A 162 -13.67 -18.52 -7.22
C GLY A 162 -13.18 -17.71 -8.43
N GLU A 163 -12.53 -18.40 -9.36
CA GLU A 163 -11.92 -17.80 -10.56
C GLU A 163 -12.97 -17.13 -11.45
N GLU A 164 -14.14 -17.75 -11.64
CA GLU A 164 -15.21 -17.17 -12.45
C GLU A 164 -15.67 -15.82 -11.92
N ALA A 165 -15.88 -15.71 -10.61
CA ALA A 165 -16.28 -14.46 -9.97
C ALA A 165 -15.20 -13.38 -10.14
N ALA A 166 -13.92 -13.75 -10.03
CA ALA A 166 -12.81 -12.83 -10.28
C ALA A 166 -12.75 -12.36 -11.74
N ARG A 167 -12.96 -13.24 -12.72
CA ARG A 167 -12.98 -12.88 -14.14
C ARG A 167 -14.17 -11.98 -14.47
N GLN A 168 -15.36 -12.34 -14.01
CA GLN A 168 -16.55 -11.52 -14.18
C GLN A 168 -16.35 -10.14 -13.55
N PHE A 169 -15.72 -10.07 -12.38
CA PHE A 169 -15.40 -8.80 -11.76
C PHE A 169 -14.40 -7.96 -12.56
N GLY A 170 -13.36 -8.58 -13.12
CA GLY A 170 -12.42 -7.94 -14.04
C GLY A 170 -13.12 -7.34 -15.28
N GLN A 171 -14.09 -8.07 -15.84
CA GLN A 171 -14.91 -7.60 -16.97
C GLN A 171 -15.83 -6.44 -16.58
N ASN A 172 -16.47 -6.51 -15.42
CA ASN A 172 -17.39 -5.47 -14.97
C ASN A 172 -16.67 -4.13 -14.71
N GLN A 173 -15.38 -4.15 -14.35
CA GLN A 173 -14.58 -2.93 -14.17
C GLN A 173 -14.24 -2.20 -15.49
N GLN A 174 -14.42 -2.83 -16.66
CA GLN A 174 -14.02 -2.26 -17.95
C GLN A 174 -14.78 -0.98 -18.31
N ALA A 175 -16.04 -0.85 -17.87
CA ALA A 175 -16.82 0.38 -18.07
C ALA A 175 -16.15 1.59 -17.41
N ILE A 176 -15.52 1.42 -16.24
CA ILE A 176 -14.75 2.49 -15.61
C ILE A 176 -13.44 2.71 -16.36
N LYS A 177 -12.72 1.64 -16.73
CA LYS A 177 -11.42 1.73 -17.44
C LYS A 177 -11.56 2.51 -18.75
N ALA A 178 -12.67 2.33 -19.47
CA ALA A 178 -12.96 3.02 -20.72
C ALA A 178 -13.17 4.54 -20.59
N LEU A 179 -13.45 5.04 -19.38
CA LEU A 179 -13.56 6.48 -19.10
C LEU A 179 -12.21 7.13 -18.82
N LEU A 180 -11.16 6.34 -18.57
CA LEU A 180 -9.86 6.87 -18.16
C LEU A 180 -9.07 7.39 -19.37
N PRO A 181 -8.28 8.48 -19.18
CA PRO A 181 -7.27 8.87 -20.15
C PRO A 181 -6.32 7.69 -20.48
N PRO A 182 -5.72 7.68 -21.68
CA PRO A 182 -4.82 6.59 -22.08
C PRO A 182 -3.54 6.51 -21.23
N GLU A 183 -3.07 7.65 -20.70
CA GLU A 183 -1.89 7.71 -19.83
C GLU A 183 -2.26 8.23 -18.44
N PRO A 184 -1.74 7.60 -17.37
CA PRO A 184 -1.91 8.10 -16.02
C PRO A 184 -1.03 9.31 -15.74
N ASN A 185 -1.45 10.15 -14.79
CA ASN A 185 -0.65 11.27 -14.30
C ASN A 185 0.51 10.80 -13.41
N GLU A 186 0.27 9.74 -12.64
CA GLU A 186 1.29 9.06 -11.84
C GLU A 186 1.27 7.56 -12.12
N ARG A 187 2.45 6.97 -12.22
CA ARG A 187 2.64 5.52 -12.33
C ARG A 187 3.71 5.12 -11.33
N MET A 188 3.31 4.45 -10.27
CA MET A 188 4.21 3.92 -9.25
C MET A 188 4.35 2.41 -9.48
N ARG A 189 5.56 1.96 -9.80
CA ARG A 189 5.88 0.55 -9.95
C ARG A 189 6.74 0.10 -8.77
N TYR A 190 6.37 -1.00 -8.15
CA TYR A 190 7.04 -1.56 -6.99
C TYR A 190 7.53 -2.97 -7.31
N ASN A 191 8.73 -3.29 -6.83
CA ASN A 191 9.27 -4.65 -6.80
C ASN A 191 8.94 -5.27 -5.44
N CYS A 192 8.20 -6.36 -5.44
CA CYS A 192 7.75 -7.05 -4.24
C CYS A 192 8.65 -8.24 -3.93
N GLN A 193 8.96 -8.42 -2.66
CA GLN A 193 9.72 -9.56 -2.14
C GLN A 193 9.06 -10.08 -0.87
N SER A 194 9.29 -11.35 -0.51
CA SER A 194 8.74 -11.93 0.72
C SER A 194 9.09 -11.07 1.93
N ALA A 195 8.07 -10.73 2.72
CA ALA A 195 8.27 -10.12 4.03
C ALA A 195 8.72 -11.24 4.97
N GLY A 196 9.99 -11.19 5.38
CA GLY A 196 10.59 -12.15 6.31
C GLY A 196 9.97 -12.15 7.70
#